data_AF-A0A090RY36-F1
#
_entry.id   AF-A0A090RY36-F1
#
_cell.length_a   1.000
_cell.length_b   1.000
_cell.length_c   1.000
_cell.angle_alpha   90.00
_cell.angle_beta   90.00
_cell.angle_gamma   90.00
#
_symmetry.space_group_name_H-M   'P 1'
#
loop_
_entity.id
_entity.type
_entity.pdbx_description
1 polymer ?
#
loop_
_entity_poly.entity_id
_entity_poly.type
_entity_poly.pdbx_seq_one_letter_code
_entity_poly.pdbx_strand_id
1 'polypeptide(L)'
;MKLFWVLVTCCFFGNVTFASTEGEESRSANVQVLFVNPGFSDESFWGDVDKYAIAAAQSLDIQLEIIHGQRDRILTQQKLAERMKKSTGA
;
A
#
# COMPACT_ATOMS: atom_id res chain seq x y z
N MET A 1 -13.66 -64.65 -5.43
CA MET A 1 -12.58 -64.36 -4.46
C MET A 1 -11.42 -63.73 -5.21
N LYS A 2 -11.07 -62.48 -4.84
CA LYS A 2 -9.79 -61.78 -5.07
C LYS A 2 -9.38 -61.53 -6.54
N LEU A 3 -9.12 -60.32 -7.00
CA LEU A 3 -9.08 -59.02 -6.32
C LEU A 3 -9.16 -57.94 -7.41
N PHE A 4 -10.36 -57.39 -7.52
CA PHE A 4 -10.71 -56.17 -8.24
C PHE A 4 -9.94 -54.96 -7.68
N TRP A 5 -8.68 -54.71 -8.07
CA TRP A 5 -7.96 -53.52 -7.58
C TRP A 5 -6.85 -53.06 -8.53
N VAL A 6 -7.19 -52.68 -9.77
CA VAL A 6 -6.27 -51.85 -10.60
C VAL A 6 -6.97 -50.65 -11.26
N LEU A 7 -8.29 -50.49 -11.11
CA LEU A 7 -9.04 -49.37 -11.71
C LEU A 7 -9.39 -48.22 -10.73
N VAL A 8 -8.82 -48.20 -9.52
CA VAL A 8 -9.11 -47.17 -8.49
C VAL A 8 -7.90 -46.30 -8.14
N THR A 9 -6.71 -46.58 -8.66
CA THR A 9 -5.50 -45.77 -8.40
C THR A 9 -5.33 -44.58 -9.34
N CYS A 10 -6.19 -44.43 -10.36
CA CYS A 10 -6.15 -43.27 -11.26
C CYS A 10 -6.74 -41.98 -10.65
N CYS A 11 -7.25 -42.03 -9.42
CA CYS A 11 -7.79 -40.87 -8.69
C CYS A 11 -6.94 -40.43 -7.47
N PHE A 12 -5.76 -41.00 -7.25
CA PHE A 12 -4.92 -40.70 -6.07
C PHE A 12 -3.64 -39.90 -6.34
N PHE A 13 -3.40 -39.47 -7.57
CA PHE A 13 -2.68 -38.22 -7.82
C PHE A 13 -3.76 -37.19 -8.13
N GLY A 14 -4.42 -36.75 -7.06
CA GLY A 14 -5.43 -35.71 -7.14
C GLY A 14 -4.86 -34.56 -7.95
N ASN A 15 -5.53 -34.25 -9.06
CA ASN A 15 -5.42 -32.95 -9.71
C ASN A 15 -5.76 -31.90 -8.65
N VAL A 16 -4.76 -31.45 -7.90
CA VAL A 16 -4.82 -30.17 -7.21
C VAL A 16 -4.56 -29.14 -8.30
N THR A 17 -5.55 -28.95 -9.17
CA THR A 17 -5.66 -27.67 -9.86
C THR A 17 -6.01 -26.70 -8.76
N PHE A 18 -5.00 -25.99 -8.26
CA PHE A 18 -5.21 -24.79 -7.47
C PHE A 18 -6.10 -23.89 -8.30
N ALA A 19 -7.40 -23.89 -8.00
CA ALA A 19 -8.27 -22.80 -8.39
C ALA A 19 -7.81 -21.62 -7.55
N SER A 20 -6.85 -20.85 -8.07
CA SER A 20 -6.55 -19.52 -7.57
C SER A 20 -7.78 -18.65 -7.82
N THR A 21 -8.78 -18.74 -6.94
CA THR A 21 -9.69 -17.62 -6.72
C THR A 21 -8.93 -16.60 -5.86
N GLU A 22 -7.86 -16.05 -6.41
CA GLU A 22 -7.30 -14.78 -5.94
C GLU A 22 -7.94 -13.67 -6.77
N GLY A 23 -9.26 -13.61 -6.64
CA GLY A 23 -10.06 -12.45 -6.95
C GLY A 23 -10.58 -11.87 -5.64
N GLU A 24 -9.71 -11.77 -4.63
CA GLU A 24 -9.96 -10.79 -3.58
C GLU A 24 -9.70 -9.43 -4.23
N GLU A 25 -10.74 -8.87 -4.86
CA GLU A 25 -10.88 -7.43 -4.88
C GLU A 25 -11.03 -6.99 -3.42
N SER A 26 -9.89 -6.91 -2.72
CA SER A 26 -9.78 -6.12 -1.52
C SER A 26 -10.25 -4.73 -1.94
N ARG A 27 -11.46 -4.36 -1.53
CA ARG A 27 -11.79 -2.95 -1.33
C ARG A 27 -10.85 -2.48 -0.23
N SER A 28 -9.60 -2.24 -0.60
CA SER A 28 -8.68 -1.44 0.16
C SER A 28 -9.44 -0.16 0.44
N ALA A 29 -9.83 0.02 1.71
CA ALA A 29 -10.33 1.31 2.14
C ALA A 29 -9.25 2.28 1.69
N ASN A 30 -9.59 3.20 0.80
CA ASN A 30 -8.64 4.09 0.16
C ASN A 30 -8.09 5.05 1.22
N VAL A 31 -7.14 4.58 2.02
CA VAL A 31 -6.57 5.32 3.13
C VAL A 31 -5.65 6.35 2.49
N GLN A 32 -6.10 7.61 2.52
CA GLN A 32 -5.34 8.75 2.04
C GLN A 32 -4.66 9.42 3.23
N VAL A 33 -3.34 9.54 3.17
CA VAL A 33 -2.54 10.18 4.21
C VAL A 33 -1.76 11.33 3.60
N LEU A 34 -1.92 12.51 4.20
CA LEU A 34 -1.02 13.64 3.98
C LEU A 34 0.01 13.68 5.10
N PHE A 35 1.27 13.47 4.78
CA PHE A 35 2.37 13.67 5.70
C PHE A 35 2.99 15.06 5.50
N VAL A 36 2.99 15.85 6.58
CA VAL A 36 3.63 17.18 6.61
C VAL A 36 5.03 17.04 7.20
N ASN A 37 6.02 16.85 6.33
CA ASN A 37 7.42 16.71 6.71
C ASN A 37 8.01 18.11 6.96
N PRO A 38 8.56 18.44 8.14
CA PRO A 38 9.12 19.77 8.40
C PRO A 38 10.45 20.02 7.67
N GLY A 39 11.09 18.97 7.17
CA GLY A 39 12.40 19.01 6.54
C GLY A 39 12.39 19.40 5.06
N PHE A 40 13.57 19.28 4.46
CA PHE A 40 13.79 19.31 3.01
C PHE A 40 13.64 17.89 2.42
N SER A 41 13.32 17.79 1.14
CA SER A 41 13.22 16.52 0.39
C SER A 41 14.56 15.77 0.27
N ASP A 42 15.66 16.50 0.39
CA ASP A 42 17.01 16.08 0.02
C ASP A 42 17.99 16.19 1.19
N GLU A 43 17.50 16.37 2.42
CA GLU A 43 18.34 16.30 3.62
C GLU A 43 18.40 14.88 4.22
N SER A 44 19.53 14.52 4.85
CA SER A 44 19.82 13.15 5.28
C SER A 44 18.72 12.53 6.16
N PHE A 45 18.36 13.15 7.29
CA PHE A 45 17.40 12.55 8.21
C PHE A 45 15.98 12.48 7.62
N TRP A 46 15.47 13.59 7.10
CA TRP A 46 14.09 13.66 6.62
C TRP A 46 13.87 12.95 5.29
N GLY A 47 14.90 12.86 4.44
CA GLY A 47 14.87 12.03 3.25
C GLY A 47 14.79 10.53 3.58
N ASP A 48 15.42 10.08 4.67
CA ASP A 48 15.29 8.68 5.14
C ASP A 48 13.90 8.42 5.75
N VAL A 49 13.32 9.41 6.45
CA VAL A 49 11.92 9.34 6.91
C VAL A 49 10.96 9.20 5.72
N ASP A 50 11.16 9.96 4.64
CA ASP A 50 10.34 9.85 3.43
C ASP A 50 10.41 8.45 2.83
N LYS A 51 11.63 7.90 2.67
CA LYS A 51 11.82 6.54 2.12
C LYS A 51 11.07 5.50 2.93
N TYR A 52 11.12 5.58 4.26
CA TYR A 52 10.43 4.64 5.13
C TYR A 52 8.92 4.80 5.05
N ALA A 53 8.41 6.04 5.04
CA ALA A 53 6.99 6.33 4.90
C ALA A 53 6.43 5.82 3.55
N ILE A 54 7.18 6.01 2.46
CA ILE A 54 6.82 5.53 1.12
C ILE A 54 6.77 4.00 1.10
N ALA A 55 7.78 3.32 1.65
CA ALA A 55 7.81 1.85 1.70
C ALA A 55 6.64 1.29 2.53
N ALA A 56 6.33 1.91 3.66
CA ALA A 56 5.19 1.52 4.49
C ALA A 56 3.86 1.74 3.76
N ALA A 57 3.70 2.89 3.09
CA ALA A 57 2.49 3.20 2.33
C ALA A 57 2.25 2.19 1.20
N GLN A 58 3.30 1.81 0.47
CA GLN A 58 3.22 0.76 -0.55
C GLN A 58 2.82 -0.60 0.02
N SER A 59 3.40 -0.99 1.17
CA SER A 59 3.09 -2.29 1.80
C SER A 59 1.67 -2.35 2.39
N LEU A 60 1.09 -1.21 2.73
CA LEU A 60 -0.22 -1.10 3.39
C LEU A 60 -1.32 -0.61 2.44
N ASP A 61 -1.01 -0.44 1.15
CA ASP A 61 -1.89 0.14 0.13
C ASP A 61 -2.50 1.50 0.53
N ILE A 62 -1.66 2.37 1.10
CA ILE A 62 -2.00 3.74 1.49
C ILE A 62 -1.63 4.69 0.35
N GLN A 63 -2.54 5.60 0.00
CA GLN A 63 -2.23 6.74 -0.86
C GLN A 63 -1.53 7.82 -0.03
N LEU A 64 -0.20 7.87 -0.13
CA LEU A 64 0.63 8.84 0.60
C LEU A 64 0.97 10.05 -0.28
N GLU A 65 0.66 11.23 0.25
CA GLU A 65 1.18 12.51 -0.23
C GLU A 65 2.13 13.09 0.83
N ILE A 66 3.28 13.63 0.42
CA ILE A 66 4.24 14.27 1.32
C ILE A 66 4.40 15.73 0.90
N ILE A 67 4.26 16.66 1.86
CA ILE A 67 4.64 18.06 1.68
C ILE A 67 5.82 18.40 2.58
N HIS A 68 6.85 19.04 2.00
CA HIS A 68 8.04 19.48 2.73
C HIS A 68 7.94 20.94 3.16
N GLY A 69 8.15 21.14 4.46
CA GLY A 69 8.15 22.43 5.15
C GLY A 69 9.43 23.22 4.97
N GLN A 70 10.51 22.59 4.48
CA GLN A 70 11.78 23.27 4.17
C GLN A 70 12.36 24.02 5.38
N ARG A 71 12.18 23.46 6.58
CA ARG A 71 12.56 24.04 7.88
C ARG A 71 11.89 25.39 8.18
N ASP A 72 10.86 25.76 7.44
CA ASP A 72 10.09 26.99 7.61
C ASP A 72 8.65 26.67 8.03
N ARG A 73 8.31 27.06 9.26
CA ARG A 73 6.99 26.79 9.85
C ARG A 73 5.87 27.60 9.17
N ILE A 74 6.17 28.83 8.74
CA ILE A 74 5.18 29.70 8.08
C ILE A 74 4.88 29.13 6.70
N LEU A 75 5.93 28.77 5.95
CA LEU A 75 5.77 28.12 4.66
C LEU A 75 5.01 26.79 4.77
N THR A 76 5.29 26.01 5.82
CA THR A 76 4.55 24.77 6.10
C THR A 76 3.06 25.03 6.28
N GLN A 77 2.69 26.04 7.07
CA GLN A 77 1.29 26.42 7.28
C GLN A 77 0.62 26.89 5.99
N GLN A 78 1.34 27.66 5.15
CA GLN A 78 0.84 28.12 3.85
C GLN A 78 0.54 26.95 2.91
N LYS A 79 1.52 26.05 2.71
CA LYS A 79 1.36 24.85 1.88
C LYS A 79 0.21 23.96 2.35
N LEU A 80 0.09 23.75 3.66
CA LEU A 80 -1.02 22.98 4.22
C LEU A 80 -2.37 23.67 3.97
N ALA A 81 -2.48 24.98 4.22
CA ALA A 81 -3.72 25.72 3.99
C ALA A 81 -4.13 25.69 2.50
N GLU A 82 -3.18 25.81 1.57
CA GLU A 82 -3.42 25.67 0.13
C GLU A 82 -3.93 24.27 -0.24
N ARG A 83 -3.28 23.22 0.30
CA ARG A 83 -3.69 21.83 0.06
C ARG A 83 -5.08 21.52 0.60
N MET A 84 -5.44 22.08 1.76
CA MET A 84 -6.76 21.93 2.37
C MET A 84 -7.86 22.67 1.59
N LYS A 85 -7.55 23.82 0.98
CA LYS A 85 -8.49 24.50 0.07
C LYS A 85 -8.77 23.65 -1.17
N LYS A 86 -7.73 23.03 -1.75
CA LYS A 86 -7.86 22.17 -2.93
C LYS A 86 -8.73 20.94 -2.67
N SER A 87 -8.69 20.35 -1.47
CA SER A 87 -9.53 19.19 -1.13
C SER A 87 -11.01 19.52 -0.93
N THR A 88 -11.35 20.73 -0.49
CA THR A 88 -12.74 21.12 -0.21
C THR A 88 -13.50 21.53 -1.48
N GLY A 89 -12.79 21.82 -2.58
CA GLY A 89 -13.39 22.20 -3.86
C GLY A 89 -13.63 21.06 -4.85
N ALA A 90 -13.47 19.80 -4.41
CA ALA A 90 -13.68 18.59 -5.21
C ALA A 90 -14.95 17.84 -4.80
#